data_AF-A0A9D9FE12-F1
#
_entry.id   AF-A0A9D9FE12-F1
#
_cell.length_a   1.000
_cell.length_b   1.000
_cell.length_c   1.000
_cell.angle_alpha   90.00
_cell.angle_beta   90.00
_cell.angle_gamma   90.00
#
_symmetry.space_group_name_H-M   'P 1'
#
loop_
_entity.id
_entity.type
_entity.pdbx_description
1 polymer ?
#
loop_
_entity_poly.entity_id
_entity_poly.type
_entity_poly.pdbx_seq_one_letter_code
_entity_poly.pdbx_strand_id
1 'polypeptide(L)'
;MEFEELLSAPGMGVLIEFAPIFGGAMWLVLTLILWRGGFNDLVEQMTRPRWSGADRLRAATMLPLRALSLALAAGFASLATTVGLGFNFAVLITLWTQLFGQG
;
A
#
# COMPACT_ATOMS: atom_id res chain seq x y z
N MET A 1 23.76 8.71 18.16
CA MET A 1 22.83 7.93 19.00
C MET A 1 21.44 8.12 18.42
N GLU A 2 21.05 7.41 17.36
CA GLU A 2 19.76 7.74 16.70
C GLU A 2 18.96 6.55 16.14
N PHE A 3 19.59 5.54 15.51
CA PHE A 3 18.81 4.42 14.93
C PHE A 3 18.73 3.17 15.83
N GLU A 4 19.83 2.82 16.51
CA GLU A 4 19.88 1.69 17.44
C GLU A 4 18.98 1.90 18.67
N GLU A 5 18.91 3.13 19.21
CA GLU A 5 18.02 3.44 20.33
C GLU A 5 16.54 3.32 19.92
N LEU A 6 16.18 3.81 18.73
CA LEU A 6 14.83 3.62 18.18
C LEU A 6 14.52 2.13 17.94
N LEU A 7 15.47 1.34 17.44
CA LEU A 7 15.31 -0.11 17.26
C LEU A 7 15.21 -0.88 18.60
N SER A 8 15.83 -0.35 19.65
CA SER A 8 15.78 -0.94 21.00
C SER A 8 14.52 -0.57 21.79
N ALA A 9 13.66 0.30 21.25
CA ALA A 9 12.42 0.71 21.89
C ALA A 9 11.46 -0.48 22.08
N PRO A 10 10.75 -0.57 23.22
CA PRO A 10 9.80 -1.64 23.49
C PRO A 10 8.74 -1.72 22.37
N GLY A 11 8.55 -2.89 21.79
CA GLY A 11 7.58 -3.14 20.71
C GLY A 11 8.12 -3.03 19.28
N MET A 12 9.35 -2.54 19.06
CA MET A 12 9.94 -2.46 17.72
C MET A 12 10.22 -3.82 17.08
N GLY A 13 10.60 -4.83 17.87
CA GLY A 13 10.76 -6.20 17.37
C GLY A 13 9.47 -6.75 16.74
N VAL A 14 8.33 -6.53 17.41
CA VAL A 14 7.00 -6.92 16.92
C VAL A 14 6.63 -6.12 15.67
N LEU A 15 6.87 -4.80 15.67
CA LEU A 15 6.59 -3.96 14.50
C LEU A 15 7.39 -4.41 13.26
N ILE A 16 8.65 -4.77 13.42
CA ILE A 16 9.51 -5.23 12.31
C ILE A 16 9.03 -6.59 11.80
N GLU A 17 8.61 -7.49 12.69
CA GLU A 17 8.10 -8.82 12.33
C GLU A 17 6.78 -8.73 11.54
N PHE A 18 5.87 -7.84 11.94
CA PHE A 18 4.57 -7.69 11.29
C PHE A 18 4.55 -6.71 10.11
N ALA A 19 5.54 -5.82 9.98
CA ALA A 19 5.59 -4.83 8.91
C ALA A 19 5.51 -5.42 7.48
N PRO A 20 6.19 -6.52 7.13
CA PRO A 20 6.08 -7.13 5.80
C PRO A 20 4.67 -7.67 5.53
N ILE A 21 4.04 -8.29 6.54
CA ILE A 21 2.69 -8.87 6.44
C ILE A 21 1.67 -7.74 6.26
N PHE A 22 1.74 -6.72 7.11
CA PHE A 22 0.85 -5.57 7.06
C PHE A 22 1.02 -4.76 5.77
N GLY A 23 2.26 -4.48 5.38
CA GLY A 23 2.56 -3.80 4.12
C GLY A 23 2.13 -4.60 2.89
N GLY A 24 2.31 -5.93 2.90
CA GLY A 24 1.80 -6.82 1.86
C GLY A 24 0.27 -6.80 1.78
N ALA A 25 -0.42 -6.90 2.91
CA ALA A 25 -1.88 -6.83 2.96
C ALA A 25 -2.41 -5.48 2.48
N MET A 26 -1.80 -4.38 2.93
CA MET A 26 -2.16 -3.03 2.52
C MET A 26 -1.92 -2.82 1.02
N TRP A 27 -0.81 -3.34 0.49
CA TRP A 27 -0.52 -3.31 -0.94
C TRP A 27 -1.59 -4.03 -1.76
N LEU A 28 -2.01 -5.23 -1.34
CA LEU A 28 -3.08 -5.97 -2.01
C LEU A 28 -4.40 -5.20 -1.98
N VAL A 29 -4.79 -4.66 -0.82
CA VAL A 29 -6.03 -3.88 -0.68
C VAL A 29 -6.01 -2.65 -1.59
N LEU A 30 -4.93 -1.87 -1.56
CA LEU A 30 -4.78 -0.68 -2.41
C LEU A 30 -4.77 -1.04 -3.89
N THR A 31 -4.09 -2.13 -4.26
CA THR A 31 -4.07 -2.63 -5.64
C THR A 31 -5.48 -2.96 -6.10
N LEU A 32 -6.28 -3.68 -5.31
CA LEU A 32 -7.66 -4.05 -5.66
C LEU A 32 -8.58 -2.82 -5.79
N ILE A 33 -8.47 -1.85 -4.87
CA ILE A 33 -9.25 -0.60 -4.92
C ILE A 33 -8.91 0.18 -6.19
N LEU A 34 -7.62 0.35 -6.47
CA LEU A 34 -7.14 1.03 -7.67
C LEU A 34 -7.51 0.26 -8.94
N TRP A 35 -7.54 -1.06 -8.90
CA TRP A 35 -7.95 -1.88 -10.04
C TRP A 35 -9.40 -1.63 -10.43
N ARG A 36 -10.30 -1.60 -9.42
CA ARG A 36 -11.73 -1.36 -9.63
C ARG A 36 -12.02 0.00 -10.25
N GLY A 37 -11.24 1.03 -9.92
CA GLY A 37 -11.39 2.38 -10.50
C GLY A 37 -10.63 2.55 -11.82
N GLY A 38 -9.40 2.08 -11.88
CA GLY A 38 -8.45 2.38 -12.95
C GLY A 38 -8.69 1.65 -14.28
N PHE A 39 -9.53 0.61 -14.29
CA PHE A 39 -9.77 -0.21 -15.48
C PHE A 39 -11.16 -0.10 -16.08
N ASN A 40 -12.11 0.58 -15.43
CA ASN A 40 -13.47 0.72 -15.94
C ASN A 40 -13.50 1.30 -17.36
N ASP A 41 -12.69 2.33 -17.63
CA ASP A 41 -12.62 2.97 -18.95
C ASP A 41 -12.11 2.00 -20.03
N LEU A 42 -11.09 1.21 -19.71
CA LEU A 42 -10.50 0.25 -20.64
C LEU A 42 -11.45 -0.92 -20.90
N VAL A 43 -12.14 -1.40 -19.86
CA VAL A 43 -13.18 -2.41 -19.98
C VAL A 43 -14.34 -1.88 -20.83
N GLU A 44 -14.73 -0.62 -20.64
CA GLU A 44 -15.77 0.00 -21.44
C GLU A 44 -15.38 0.10 -22.93
N GLN A 45 -14.14 0.49 -23.22
CA GLN A 45 -13.60 0.54 -24.58
C GLN A 45 -13.58 -0.83 -25.25
N MET A 46 -13.25 -1.90 -24.51
CA MET A 46 -13.22 -3.26 -25.05
C MET A 46 -14.61 -3.88 -25.26
N THR A 47 -15.58 -3.53 -24.41
CA THR A 47 -16.90 -4.20 -24.37
C THR A 47 -17.96 -3.48 -25.19
N ARG A 48 -17.91 -2.15 -25.32
CA ARG A 48 -18.98 -1.42 -25.99
C ARG A 48 -18.85 -1.42 -27.52
N PRO A 49 -19.96 -1.62 -28.25
CA PRO A 49 -19.97 -1.69 -29.72
C PRO A 49 -19.66 -0.37 -30.43
N ARG A 50 -19.66 0.76 -29.71
CA ARG A 50 -19.36 2.10 -30.26
C ARG A 50 -17.89 2.35 -30.61
N TRP A 51 -16.97 1.49 -30.15
CA TRP A 51 -15.53 1.65 -30.33
C TRP A 51 -15.01 0.82 -31.49
N SER A 52 -14.07 1.38 -32.26
CA SER A 52 -13.47 0.70 -33.41
C SER A 52 -12.58 -0.48 -32.97
N GLY A 53 -12.33 -1.43 -33.87
CA GLY A 53 -11.43 -2.55 -33.58
C GLY A 53 -10.01 -2.11 -33.21
N ALA A 54 -9.53 -1.01 -33.80
CA ALA A 54 -8.22 -0.44 -33.49
C ALA A 54 -8.16 0.12 -32.06
N ASP A 55 -9.25 0.78 -31.61
CA ASP A 55 -9.35 1.30 -30.25
C ASP A 55 -9.37 0.18 -29.21
N ARG A 56 -10.05 -0.93 -29.50
CA ARG A 56 -10.07 -2.11 -28.62
C ARG A 56 -8.68 -2.73 -28.46
N LEU A 57 -7.93 -2.83 -29.56
CA LEU A 57 -6.57 -3.36 -29.56
C LEU A 57 -5.62 -2.45 -28.77
N ARG A 58 -5.78 -1.14 -28.91
CA ARG A 58 -5.04 -0.14 -28.12
C ARG A 58 -5.40 -0.21 -26.63
N ALA A 59 -6.67 -0.39 -26.29
CA ALA A 59 -7.09 -0.56 -24.90
C ALA A 59 -6.49 -1.83 -24.29
N ALA A 60 -6.48 -2.94 -25.04
CA ALA A 60 -5.89 -4.21 -24.60
C ALA A 60 -4.37 -4.11 -24.36
N THR A 61 -3.63 -3.39 -25.20
CA THR A 61 -2.18 -3.19 -25.00
C THR A 61 -1.86 -2.23 -23.85
N MET A 62 -2.77 -1.33 -23.50
CA MET A 62 -2.62 -0.44 -22.33
C MET A 62 -2.89 -1.13 -20.98
N LEU A 63 -3.65 -2.24 -20.96
CA LEU A 63 -3.95 -2.99 -19.74
C LEU A 63 -2.70 -3.35 -18.91
N PRO A 64 -1.67 -4.03 -19.46
CA PRO A 64 -0.51 -4.44 -18.67
C PRO A 64 0.30 -3.25 -18.15
N LEU A 65 0.46 -2.20 -18.96
CA LEU A 65 1.19 -1.00 -18.56
C LEU A 65 0.48 -0.28 -17.40
N ARG A 66 -0.84 -0.16 -17.48
CA ARG A 66 -1.65 0.45 -16.42
C ARG A 66 -1.72 -0.43 -15.17
N ALA A 67 -1.75 -1.76 -15.33
CA ALA A 67 -1.69 -2.69 -14.20
C ALA A 67 -0.39 -2.52 -13.41
N LEU A 68 0.72 -2.42 -14.12
CA LEU A 68 2.03 -2.26 -13.53
C LEU A 68 2.19 -0.90 -12.85
N SER A 69 1.71 0.19 -13.47
CA SER A 69 1.76 1.51 -12.85
C SER A 69 0.89 1.61 -11.59
N LEU A 70 -0.31 1.02 -11.60
CA LEU A 70 -1.19 0.99 -10.43
C LEU A 70 -0.64 0.10 -9.32
N ALA A 71 -0.04 -1.05 -9.65
CA ALA A 71 0.60 -1.92 -8.67
C ALA A 71 1.82 -1.23 -8.01
N LEU A 72 2.61 -0.49 -8.80
CA LEU A 72 3.74 0.31 -8.27
C LEU A 72 3.25 1.46 -7.38
N ALA A 73 2.23 2.20 -7.81
CA ALA A 73 1.63 3.26 -7.02
C ALA A 73 1.06 2.73 -5.70
N ALA A 74 0.36 1.59 -5.75
CA ALA A 74 -0.11 0.89 -4.55
C ALA A 74 1.05 0.47 -3.65
N GLY A 75 2.16 0.00 -4.23
CA GLY A 75 3.35 -0.42 -3.48
C GLY A 75 3.95 0.75 -2.70
N PHE A 76 4.14 1.89 -3.39
CA PHE A 76 4.64 3.09 -2.75
C PHE A 76 3.71 3.61 -1.66
N ALA A 77 2.40 3.66 -1.94
CA ALA A 77 1.41 4.09 -0.96
C ALA A 77 1.34 3.15 0.26
N SER A 78 1.46 1.84 0.05
CA SER A 78 1.53 0.87 1.12
C SER A 78 2.77 1.06 1.99
N LEU A 79 3.94 1.25 1.40
CA LEU A 79 5.18 1.51 2.14
C LEU A 79 5.06 2.79 2.98
N ALA A 80 4.60 3.89 2.37
CA ALA A 80 4.41 5.15 3.08
C ALA A 80 3.41 5.02 4.24
N THR A 81 2.31 4.30 4.03
CA THR A 81 1.30 4.03 5.05
C THR A 81 1.85 3.16 6.18
N THR A 82 2.58 2.10 5.84
CA THR A 82 3.16 1.16 6.82
C THR A 82 4.20 1.86 7.69
N VAL A 83 5.07 2.67 7.09
CA VAL A 83 6.06 3.48 7.83
C VAL A 83 5.38 4.51 8.71
N GLY A 84 4.40 5.26 8.17
CA GLY A 84 3.65 6.26 8.92
C GLY A 84 2.92 5.66 10.12
N LEU A 85 2.21 4.54 9.92
CA LEU A 85 1.51 3.84 11.00
C LEU A 85 2.48 3.24 12.01
N GLY A 86 3.58 2.63 11.57
CA GLY A 86 4.60 2.08 12.45
C GLY A 86 5.21 3.14 13.38
N PHE A 87 5.51 4.32 12.83
CA PHE A 87 5.99 5.45 13.63
C PHE A 87 4.97 5.91 14.67
N ASN A 88 3.70 6.09 14.25
CA ASN A 88 2.63 6.47 15.19
C ASN A 88 2.43 5.42 16.29
N PHE A 89 2.52 4.13 15.95
CA PHE A 89 2.37 3.04 16.91
C PHE A 89 3.52 3.02 17.93
N ALA A 90 4.76 3.23 17.47
CA ALA A 90 5.93 3.33 18.36
C ALA A 90 5.81 4.51 19.34
N VAL A 91 5.34 5.67 18.87
CA VAL A 91 5.06 6.84 19.72
C VAL A 91 3.99 6.50 20.77
N LEU A 92 2.89 5.86 20.37
CA LEU A 92 1.82 5.46 21.29
C LEU A 92 2.29 4.48 22.37
N ILE A 93 3.11 3.48 22.01
CA ILE A 93 3.67 2.54 22.99
C ILE A 93 4.60 3.27 23.97
N THR A 94 5.43 4.19 23.47
CA THR A 94 6.34 4.96 24.32
C THR A 94 5.58 5.83 25.31
N LEU A 95 4.51 6.51 24.86
CA LEU A 95 3.64 7.29 25.75
C LEU A 95 2.90 6.39 26.76
N TRP A 96 2.38 5.25 26.31
CA TRP A 96 1.67 4.30 27.18
C TRP A 96 2.56 3.74 28.28
N THR A 97 3.78 3.32 27.94
CA THR A 97 4.76 2.80 28.90
C THR A 97 5.19 3.86 29.91
N GLN A 98 5.34 5.12 29.50
CA GLN A 98 5.63 6.22 30.43
C GLN A 98 4.47 6.52 31.38
N LEU A 99 3.22 6.46 30.90
CA LEU A 99 2.03 6.81 31.68
C LEU A 99 1.59 5.69 32.64
N PHE A 100 1.74 4.43 32.25
CA PHE A 100 1.20 3.29 32.99
C PHE A 100 2.26 2.29 33.48
N GLY A 101 3.53 2.46 33.09
CA GLY A 101 4.64 1.59 33.48
C GLY A 101 5.47 2.08 34.67
N GLN A 102 5.19 3.27 35.23
CA GLN A 102 5.84 3.79 36.45
C GLN A 102 5.12 3.37 37.75
N GLY A 103 4.59 2.14 37.81
CA GLY A 103 3.95 1.55 39.00
C GLY A 103 4.75 0.38 39.55
#